data_AF-A0A521GKT7-F1
#
_entry.id   AF-A0A521GKT7-F1
#
_cell.length_a   1.000
_cell.length_b   1.000
_cell.length_c   1.000
_cell.angle_alpha   90.00
_cell.angle_beta   90.00
_cell.angle_gamma   90.00
#
_symmetry.space_group_name_H-M   'P 1'
#
loop_
_entity.id
_entity.type
_entity.pdbx_description
1 polymer ?
#
loop_
_entity_poly.entity_id
_entity_poly.type
_entity_poly.pdbx_seq_one_letter_code
_entity_poly.pdbx_strand_id
1 'polypeptide(L)' 'MTITTTQKVIKIGTSKGVTLPAKDLERLGVDAGDEIRVTFERAEPIDEERVKFVQLTQKLIKRHESALKNLADR' A
#
# COMPACT_ATOMS: atom_id res chain seq x y z
N MET A 1 -3.19 19.97 -0.46
CA MET A 1 -2.45 18.73 -0.15
C MET A 1 -3.12 17.60 -0.92
N THR A 2 -2.34 16.70 -1.51
CA THR A 2 -2.87 15.54 -2.25
C THR A 2 -2.66 14.29 -1.40
N ILE A 3 -3.74 13.60 -1.04
CA ILE A 3 -3.68 12.36 -0.26
C ILE A 3 -3.91 11.20 -1.23
N THR A 4 -2.89 10.36 -1.41
CA THR A 4 -2.98 9.16 -2.25
C THR A 4 -3.10 7.94 -1.33
N THR A 5 -4.20 7.20 -1.45
CA THR A 5 -4.44 5.99 -0.66
C THR A 5 -4.93 4.86 -1.55
N THR A 6 -4.39 3.66 -1.32
CA THR A 6 -4.83 2.44 -2.02
C THR A 6 -5.81 1.71 -1.14
N GLN A 7 -7.09 1.68 -1.55
CA GLN A 7 -8.15 1.00 -0.81
C GLN A 7 -8.88 0.00 -1.68
N LYS A 8 -9.40 -1.06 -1.05
CA LYS A 8 -10.22 -2.04 -1.74
C LYS A 8 -11.59 -1.42 -2.06
N VAL A 9 -12.06 -1.70 -3.27
CA VAL A 9 -13.44 -1.37 -3.65
C VAL A 9 -14.38 -2.35 -2.97
N ILE A 10 -15.33 -1.82 -2.21
CA ILE A 10 -16.35 -2.59 -1.49
C ILE A 10 -17.72 -2.43 -2.16
N LYS A 11 -18.60 -3.43 -1.99
CA LYS A 11 -19.99 -3.38 -2.47
C LYS A 11 -20.87 -2.68 -1.45
N ILE A 12 -21.64 -1.70 -1.89
CA ILE A 12 -22.64 -0.97 -1.08
C ILE A 12 -23.99 -1.10 -1.79
N GLY A 13 -24.77 -2.13 -1.44
CA GLY A 13 -26.03 -2.42 -2.13
C GLY A 13 -25.80 -2.75 -3.62
N THR A 14 -26.37 -1.95 -4.52
CA THR A 14 -26.13 -2.03 -5.98
C THR A 14 -24.92 -1.22 -6.43
N SER A 15 -24.37 -0.37 -5.56
CA SER A 15 -23.24 0.51 -5.83
C SER A 15 -21.92 -0.09 -5.35
N LYS A 16 -20.82 0.54 -5.75
CA LYS A 16 -19.47 0.27 -5.25
C LYS A 16 -18.93 1.52 -4.58
N GLY A 17 -18.19 1.34 -3.50
CA GLY A 17 -17.57 2.45 -2.77
C GLY A 17 -16.14 2.13 -2.38
N VAL A 18 -15.44 3.14 -1.89
CA VAL A 18 -14.14 3.02 -1.24
C VAL A 18 -14.26 3.65 0.14
N THR A 19 -13.62 3.07 1.13
CA THR A 19 -13.47 3.72 2.43
C THR A 19 -12.47 4.84 2.30
N LEU A 20 -12.68 5.96 2.99
CA LEU A 20 -11.71 7.04 3.14
C LEU A 20 -11.40 7.18 4.63
N PRO A 21 -10.13 7.33 5.05
CA PRO A 21 -9.80 7.40 6.47
C PRO A 21 -10.33 8.70 7.08
N ALA A 22 -11.05 8.61 8.19
CA ALA A 22 -11.65 9.77 8.86
C ALA A 22 -10.61 10.86 9.19
N LYS A 23 -9.42 10.45 9.67
CA LYS A 23 -8.31 11.38 9.99
C LYS A 23 -7.85 12.21 8.79
N ASP A 24 -7.90 11.62 7.60
CA ASP A 24 -7.49 12.32 6.38
C ASP A 24 -8.57 13.30 5.92
N LEU A 25 -9.85 12.96 6.13
CA LEU A 25 -10.98 13.85 5.88
C LEU A 25 -11.03 15.02 6.87
N GLU A 26 -10.81 14.77 8.16
CA GLU A 26 -10.70 15.79 9.21
C GLU A 26 -9.58 16.80 8.89
N ARG A 27 -8.43 16.31 8.40
CA ARG A 27 -7.31 17.17 7.97
C ARG A 27 -7.64 18.03 6.76
N LEU A 28 -8.57 17.58 5.93
CA LEU A 28 -9.07 18.34 4.79
C LEU A 28 -10.25 19.24 5.17
N GLY A 29 -10.74 19.15 6.42
CA GLY A 29 -11.92 19.89 6.88
C GLY A 29 -13.20 19.47 6.16
N VAL A 30 -13.29 18.21 5.75
CA VAL A 30 -14.44 17.63 5.04
C VAL A 30 -15.26 16.81 6.01
N ASP A 31 -16.56 17.11 6.09
CA ASP A 31 -17.53 16.41 6.91
C ASP A 31 -18.53 15.59 6.09
N ALA A 32 -19.34 14.79 6.78
CA ALA A 32 -20.37 13.99 6.14
C ALA A 32 -21.44 14.89 5.50
N GLY A 33 -21.56 14.82 4.17
CA GLY A 33 -22.50 15.62 3.37
C GLY A 33 -21.80 16.58 2.41
N ASP A 34 -20.50 16.79 2.58
CA ASP A 34 -19.72 17.63 1.68
C ASP A 34 -19.41 16.91 0.36
N GLU A 35 -19.41 17.69 -0.73
CA GLU A 35 -18.99 17.21 -2.04
C GLU A 35 -17.47 17.23 -2.15
N ILE A 36 -16.88 16.09 -2.49
CA ILE A 36 -15.45 15.96 -2.74
C ILE A 36 -15.16 15.48 -4.15
N ARG A 37 -14.12 16.02 -4.75
CA ARG A 37 -13.59 15.53 -6.02
C ARG A 37 -12.64 14.37 -5.76
N VAL A 38 -13.02 13.17 -6.20
CA VAL A 38 -12.19 11.97 -6.09
C VAL A 38 -11.56 11.65 -7.43
N THR A 39 -10.23 11.55 -7.46
CA THR A 39 -9.48 11.01 -8.61
C THR A 39 -8.92 9.65 -8.20
N PHE A 40 -9.16 8.61 -8.99
CA PHE A 40 -8.70 7.27 -8.70
C PHE A 40 -7.98 6.66 -9.90
N GLU A 41 -6.96 5.87 -9.61
CA GLU A 41 -6.24 5.05 -10.58
C GLU A 41 -6.36 3.60 -10.14
N ARG A 42 -6.42 2.68 -11.11
CA ARG A 42 -6.44 1.25 -10.79
C ARG A 42 -5.07 0.89 -10.23
N ALA A 43 -5.02 0.52 -8.95
CA ALA A 43 -3.80 -0.04 -8.38
C ALA A 43 -3.42 -1.29 -9.18
N GLU A 44 -2.17 -1.36 -9.63
CA GLU A 44 -1.64 -2.57 -10.22
C GLU A 44 -1.75 -3.70 -9.19
N PRO A 45 -2.14 -4.91 -9.61
CA PRO A 45 -2.14 -6.05 -8.71
C PRO A 45 -0.72 -6.20 -8.16
N ILE A 46 -0.60 -6.18 -6.83
CA ILE A 46 0.65 -6.54 -6.19
C ILE A 46 0.89 -8.00 -6.54
N ASP A 47 1.94 -8.25 -7.32
CA ASP A 47 2.36 -9.60 -7.66
C ASP A 47 2.79 -10.31 -6.35
N GLU A 48 1.92 -11.19 -5.85
CA GLU A 48 2.13 -11.90 -4.61
C GLU A 48 3.36 -12.81 -4.67
N GLU A 49 3.73 -13.34 -5.85
CA GLU A 49 4.98 -14.08 -6.02
C GLU A 49 6.18 -13.17 -5.85
N ARG A 50 6.13 -11.97 -6.44
CA ARG A 50 7.20 -10.98 -6.30
C ARG A 50 7.39 -10.55 -4.85
N VAL A 51 6.31 -10.38 -4.09
CA VAL A 51 6.39 -10.07 -2.65
C VAL A 51 7.01 -11.22 -1.86
N LYS A 52 6.58 -12.46 -2.12
CA LYS A 52 7.16 -13.66 -1.47
C LYS A 52 8.63 -13.82 -1.81
N PHE A 53 9.01 -13.59 -3.07
CA PHE A 53 10.40 -13.64 -3.52
C PHE A 53 11.26 -12.63 -2.78
N VAL A 54 10.85 -11.35 -2.73
CA VAL A 54 11.58 -10.30 -2.00
C VAL A 54 11.74 -10.65 -0.53
N GLN A 55 10.69 -11.17 0.13
CA GLN A 55 10.78 -11.59 1.53
C GLN A 55 11.74 -12.77 1.73
N LEU A 56 11.74 -13.75 0.82
CA LEU A 56 12.66 -14.89 0.86
C LEU A 56 14.10 -14.43 0.67
N THR A 57 14.35 -13.57 -0.32
CA THR A 57 15.67 -12.99 -0.59
C THR A 57 16.18 -12.21 0.62
N GLN A 58 15.35 -11.39 1.26
CA GLN A 58 15.75 -10.67 2.47
C GLN A 58 16.09 -11.62 3.63
N LYS A 59 15.34 -12.71 3.81
CA LYS A 59 15.65 -13.74 4.83
C LYS A 59 16.97 -14.45 4.53
N LEU A 60 17.24 -14.77 3.28
CA LEU A 60 18.51 -15.38 2.83
C LEU A 60 19.69 -14.44 3.07
N ILE A 61 19.56 -13.17 2.67
CA ILE A 61 20.59 -12.14 2.89
C ILE A 61 20.89 -12.01 4.39
N LYS A 62 19.86 -11.88 5.24
CA LYS A 62 20.05 -11.80 6.70
C LYS A 62 20.72 -13.05 7.27
N ARG A 63 20.32 -14.25 6.83
CA ARG A 63 20.88 -15.51 7.31
C ARG A 63 22.36 -15.65 6.96
N HIS A 64 22.75 -15.19 5.78
CA HIS A 64 24.10 -15.33 5.27
C HIS A 64 24.91 -14.02 5.34
N GLU A 65 24.44 -13.03 6.08
CA GLU A 65 25.05 -11.69 6.10
C GLU A 65 26.53 -11.73 6.52
N SER A 66 26.87 -12.51 7.54
CA SER A 66 28.26 -12.68 8.00
C SER A 66 29.12 -13.41 6.95
N ALA A 67 28.58 -14.44 6.30
CA ALA A 67 29.29 -15.17 5.25
C ALA A 67 29.49 -14.30 3.99
N LEU A 68 28.51 -13.46 3.66
CA LEU A 68 28.57 -12.52 2.54
C LEU A 68 29.58 -11.40 2.83
N LYS A 69 29.62 -10.87 4.06
CA LYS A 69 30.64 -9.89 4.49
C LYS A 69 32.05 -10.48 4.44
N ASN A 70 32.25 -11.67 5.00
CA ASN A 70 33.53 -12.36 4.97
C ASN A 70 34.00 -12.72 3.54
N LEU A 71 33.07 -12.90 2.60
CA LEU A 71 33.38 -13.13 1.18
C LEU A 71 33.72 -11.82 0.46
N ALA A 72 33.11 -10.70 0.84
CA ALA A 72 33.35 -9.39 0.25
C ALA A 72 34.62 -8.71 0.77
N ASP A 73 35.02 -8.98 2.01
CA ASP A 73 36.27 -8.49 2.62
C ASP A 73 37.53 -9.26 2.16
N ARG A 74 37.37 -10.18 1.21
CA ARG A 74 38.42 -11.04 0.69
C ARG A 74 38.79 -10.66 -0.73
#